data_AF-A0AAW1BIG7-F1
#
_entry.id   AF-A0AAW1BIG7-F1
#
_cell.length_a   1.000
_cell.length_b   1.000
_cell.length_c   1.000
_cell.angle_alpha   90.00
_cell.angle_beta   90.00
_cell.angle_gamma   90.00
#
_symmetry.space_group_name_H-M   'P 1'
#
loop_
_entity.id
_entity.type
_entity.pdbx_description
1 polymer ?
#
loop_
_entity_poly.entity_id
_entity_poly.type
_entity_poly.pdbx_seq_one_letter_code
_entity_poly.pdbx_strand_id
1 'polypeptide(L)'
;MWLVKVPKYLSQQWNKALGRGEVGKLRIAKNQGRTEVSFTLNEDLANIDGIGGKATSISAPRDHPFLLQNVGGQTLTVFTESSGESQTDEKSDSSNNGK
;
A
#
# COMPACT_ATOMS: atom_id res chain seq x y z
N MET A 1 -2.27 -8.40 9.64
CA MET A 1 -2.70 -7.93 8.30
C MET A 1 -4.13 -7.43 8.39
N TRP A 2 -4.48 -6.39 7.63
CA TRP A 2 -5.83 -5.83 7.57
C TRP A 2 -6.35 -5.84 6.14
N LEU A 3 -7.63 -6.17 5.96
CA LEU A 3 -8.32 -5.98 4.69
C LEU A 3 -9.03 -4.63 4.74
N VAL A 4 -8.59 -3.69 3.91
CA VAL A 4 -9.13 -2.32 3.88
C VAL A 4 -9.71 -2.05 2.50
N LYS A 5 -10.95 -1.55 2.45
CA LYS A 5 -11.56 -1.08 1.20
C LYS A 5 -11.11 0.35 0.93
N VAL A 6 -10.47 0.58 -0.22
CA VAL A 6 -9.94 1.89 -0.62
C VAL A 6 -10.74 2.46 -1.79
N PRO A 7 -11.22 3.73 -1.73
CA PRO A 7 -11.83 4.40 -2.87
C PRO A 7 -10.87 4.53 -4.06
N LYS A 8 -11.38 4.38 -5.30
CA LYS A 8 -10.55 4.40 -6.51
C LYS A 8 -9.68 5.66 -6.67
N TYR A 9 -10.20 6.84 -6.32
CA TYR A 9 -9.43 8.07 -6.42
C TYR A 9 -8.20 8.05 -5.50
N LEU A 10 -8.31 7.42 -4.34
CA LEU A 10 -7.24 7.40 -3.34
C LEU A 10 -6.12 6.48 -3.80
N SER A 11 -6.45 5.29 -4.31
CA SER A 11 -5.46 4.40 -4.92
C SER A 11 -4.79 5.02 -6.15
N GLN A 12 -5.52 5.82 -6.93
CA GLN A 12 -4.94 6.58 -8.04
C GLN A 12 -3.94 7.64 -7.58
N GLN A 13 -4.17 8.32 -6.44
CA GLN A 13 -3.17 9.24 -5.88
C GLN A 13 -1.93 8.48 -5.36
N TRP A 14 -2.11 7.30 -4.76
CA TRP A 14 -0.99 6.49 -4.30
C TRP A 14 -0.05 6.07 -5.42
N ASN A 15 -0.58 5.80 -6.62
CA ASN A 15 0.23 5.48 -7.80
C ASN A 15 1.11 6.65 -8.27
N LYS A 16 0.85 7.88 -7.82
CA LYS A 16 1.68 9.06 -8.11
C LYS A 16 2.80 9.27 -7.10
N ALA A 17 2.83 8.47 -6.03
CA ALA A 17 3.89 8.58 -5.02
C ALA A 17 5.25 8.26 -5.63
N LEU A 18 6.19 9.18 -5.43
CA LEU A 18 7.57 9.04 -5.88
C LEU A 18 8.43 8.42 -4.77
N GLY A 19 9.53 7.77 -5.14
CA GLY A 19 10.51 7.25 -4.19
C GLY A 19 10.10 5.92 -3.55
N ARG A 20 10.14 5.84 -2.21
CA ARG A 20 9.96 4.58 -1.44
C ARG A 20 8.50 4.16 -1.24
N GLY A 21 7.55 4.80 -1.94
CA GLY A 21 6.12 4.47 -1.82
C GLY A 21 5.44 5.06 -0.57
N GLU A 22 5.96 6.15 -0.01
CA GLU A 22 5.27 6.86 1.06
C GLU A 22 4.07 7.64 0.50
N VAL A 23 2.88 7.35 1.02
CA VAL A 23 1.62 7.93 0.50
C VAL A 23 0.89 8.81 1.53
N GLY A 24 1.19 8.66 2.82
CA GLY A 24 0.41 9.29 3.87
C GLY A 24 0.70 8.71 5.25
N LYS A 25 -0.13 9.10 6.21
CA LYS A 25 -0.03 8.66 7.60
C LYS A 25 -1.31 8.00 8.05
N LEU A 26 -1.19 6.87 8.73
CA LEU A 26 -2.29 6.21 9.41
C LEU A 26 -2.30 6.66 10.88
N ARG A 27 -3.44 7.19 11.33
CA ARG A 27 -3.67 7.60 12.72
C ARG A 27 -4.62 6.61 13.40
N ILE A 28 -4.27 6.19 14.60
CA ILE A 28 -5.10 5.35 15.47
C ILE A 28 -5.27 6.12 16.78
N ALA A 29 -6.48 6.55 17.07
CA ALA A 29 -6.84 7.19 18.32
C ALA A 29 -7.70 6.24 19.15
N LYS A 30 -7.37 6.08 20.43
CA LYS A 30 -8.15 5.27 21.37
C LYS A 30 -8.71 6.19 22.45
N ASN A 31 -9.99 6.51 22.32
CA ASN A 31 -10.75 7.24 23.32
C ASN A 31 -11.46 6.23 24.23
N GLN A 32 -11.93 6.66 25.41
CA GLN A 32 -12.56 5.78 26.39
C GLN A 32 -13.76 5.03 25.76
N GLY A 33 -13.55 3.76 25.41
CA GLY A 33 -14.56 2.89 24.79
C GLY A 33 -14.68 2.97 23.27
N ARG A 34 -13.93 3.83 22.56
CA ARG A 34 -14.00 3.95 21.09
C ARG A 34 -12.62 4.05 20.47
N THR A 35 -12.37 3.19 19.48
CA THR A 35 -11.19 3.27 18.62
C THR A 35 -11.58 3.96 17.32
N GLU A 36 -10.84 5.01 16.97
CA GLU A 36 -10.97 5.74 15.71
C GLU A 36 -9.71 5.55 14.88
N VAL A 37 -9.88 5.17 13.63
CA VAL A 37 -8.78 4.96 12.70
C VAL A 37 -9.02 5.87 11.49
N SER A 38 -8.00 6.57 11.04
CA SER A 38 -8.08 7.43 9.87
C SER A 38 -6.76 7.46 9.11
N PHE A 39 -6.82 7.55 7.79
CA PHE A 39 -5.67 7.78 6.93
C PHE A 39 -5.65 9.24 6.46
N THR A 40 -4.49 9.88 6.53
CA THR A 40 -4.27 11.23 6.03
C THR A 40 -3.30 11.20 4.86
N LEU A 41 -3.72 11.67 3.69
CA LEU A 41 -2.89 11.74 2.47
C LEU A 41 -1.83 12.85 2.58
N ASN A 42 -0.62 12.57 2.09
CA ASN A 42 0.47 13.55 2.02
C ASN A 42 0.10 14.76 1.13
N GLU A 43 0.65 15.94 1.44
CA GLU A 43 0.26 17.19 0.77
C GLU A 43 0.53 17.13 -0.73
N ASP A 44 1.71 16.60 -1.09
CA ASP A 44 2.19 16.51 -2.46
C ASP A 44 1.32 15.60 -3.34
N LEU A 45 0.60 14.65 -2.72
CA LEU A 45 -0.32 13.73 -3.40
C LEU A 45 -1.78 14.21 -3.34
N ALA A 46 -2.09 15.15 -2.45
CA ALA A 46 -3.41 15.77 -2.33
C ALA A 46 -3.63 16.90 -3.34
N ASN A 47 -2.54 17.48 -3.85
CA ASN A 47 -2.57 18.47 -4.91
C ASN A 47 -2.86 17.79 -6.25
N ILE A 48 -4.12 17.86 -6.69
CA ILE A 48 -4.53 17.39 -8.00
C ILE A 48 -4.23 18.52 -8.99
N ASP A 49 -3.14 18.38 -9.75
CA ASP A 49 -2.98 19.19 -10.97
C ASP A 49 -4.12 18.84 -11.92
N GLY A 50 -5.05 19.77 -12.10
CA GLY A 50 -6.09 19.67 -13.11
C GLY A 50 -5.44 19.54 -14.49
N ILE A 51 -5.93 18.61 -15.30
CA ILE A 51 -5.62 18.55 -16.73
C ILE A 51 -5.90 19.94 -17.31
N GLY A 52 -4.86 20.69 -17.68
CA GLY A 52 -5.00 21.98 -18.37
C GLY A 52 -4.47 23.23 -17.66
N GLY A 53 -3.44 23.15 -16.82
CA GLY A 53 -2.56 24.30 -16.51
C GLY A 53 -3.20 25.50 -15.80
N LYS A 54 -4.45 25.39 -15.33
CA LYS A 54 -5.10 26.38 -14.46
C LYS A 54 -5.19 25.80 -13.06
N ALA A 55 -4.29 26.27 -12.19
CA ALA A 55 -4.28 25.98 -10.76
C ALA A 55 -5.48 26.62 -10.06
N THR A 56 -6.68 26.08 -10.29
CA THR A 56 -7.72 26.11 -9.27
C THR A 56 -7.45 24.92 -8.38
N SER A 57 -6.73 25.15 -7.29
CA SER A 57 -6.31 24.14 -6.31
C SER A 57 -7.52 23.52 -5.63
N ILE A 58 -8.15 22.54 -6.28
CA ILE A 58 -9.17 21.69 -5.68
C ILE A 58 -8.38 20.63 -4.89
N SER A 59 -8.13 20.91 -3.61
CA SER A 59 -7.44 19.97 -2.72
C SER A 59 -8.32 18.74 -2.51
N ALA A 60 -7.79 17.55 -2.79
CA ALA A 60 -8.50 16.32 -2.49
C ALA A 60 -8.79 16.23 -0.98
N PRO A 61 -9.92 15.63 -0.55
CA PRO A 61 -10.13 15.31 0.86
C PRO A 61 -8.93 14.50 1.36
N ARG A 62 -8.24 14.99 2.39
CA ARG A 62 -6.99 14.38 2.87
C ARG A 62 -7.24 13.38 3.98
N ASP A 63 -8.25 13.63 4.80
CA ASP A 63 -8.63 12.77 5.91
C ASP A 63 -9.67 11.75 5.49
N HIS A 64 -9.33 10.48 5.67
CA HIS A 64 -10.16 9.33 5.31
C HIS A 64 -10.41 8.49 6.57
N PRO A 65 -11.56 8.65 7.25
CA PRO A 65 -11.90 7.83 8.40
C PRO A 65 -12.17 6.38 7.97
N PHE A 66 -11.73 5.42 8.77
CA PHE A 66 -11.93 4.00 8.53
C PHE A 66 -13.15 3.53 9.33
N LEU A 67 -14.07 2.87 8.65
CA LEU A 67 -15.15 2.14 9.30
C LEU A 67 -14.65 0.74 9.66
N LEU A 68 -14.54 0.44 10.95
CA LEU A 68 -14.17 -0.90 11.43
C LEU A 68 -15.34 -1.87 11.21
N GLN A 69 -15.11 -2.95 10.48
CA GLN A 69 -16.11 -3.96 10.17
C GLN A 69 -15.73 -5.31 10.79
N ASN A 70 -16.72 -6.05 11.29
CA ASN A 70 -16.52 -7.40 11.80
C ASN A 70 -16.46 -8.40 10.62
N VAL A 71 -15.53 -9.36 10.68
CA VAL A 71 -15.34 -10.40 9.65
C VAL A 71 -15.69 -11.81 10.13
N GLY A 72 -16.32 -11.95 11.31
CA GLY A 72 -16.55 -13.25 11.96
C GLY A 72 -17.42 -14.26 11.21
N GLY A 73 -18.06 -13.88 10.09
CA GLY A 73 -18.85 -14.80 9.27
C GLY A 73 -18.05 -15.59 8.23
N GLN A 74 -16.76 -15.31 8.06
CA GLN A 74 -15.91 -15.96 7.05
C GLN A 74 -14.43 -16.01 7.49
N THR A 75 -13.72 -17.05 7.07
CA THR A 75 -12.27 -17.14 7.23
C THR A 75 -11.57 -16.51 6.04
N LEU A 76 -10.70 -15.54 6.28
CA LEU A 76 -9.89 -14.89 5.25
C LEU A 76 -8.42 -15.28 5.41
N THR A 77 -7.82 -15.80 4.35
CA THR A 77 -6.39 -16.12 4.26
C THR A 77 -5.78 -15.41 3.05
N VAL A 78 -4.46 -15.17 3.08
CA VAL A 78 -3.72 -14.59 1.95
C VAL A 78 -2.64 -15.56 1.54
N PHE A 79 -2.56 -15.83 0.24
CA PHE A 79 -1.52 -16.60 -0.39
C PHE A 79 -0.82 -15.70 -1.40
N THR A 80 0.49 -15.83 -1.52
CA THR A 80 1.30 -15.09 -2.49
C THR A 80 1.87 -16.08 -3.48
N GLU A 81 1.76 -15.76 -4.77
CA GLU A 81 2.44 -16.47 -5.84
C GLU A 81 3.70 -15.70 -6.21
N SER A 82 4.87 -16.30 -6.02
CA SER A 82 6.14 -15.77 -6.51
C SER A 82 6.37 -16.27 -7.92
N SER A 83 6.64 -15.37 -8.86
CA SER A 83 7.18 -15.72 -10.18
C SER A 83 8.51 -16.46 -9.98
N GLY A 84 8.53 -17.77 -10.25
CA GLY A 84 9.66 -18.65 -9.96
C GLY A 84 10.95 -18.17 -10.63
N GLU A 85 11.96 -17.88 -9.83
CA GLU A 85 13.34 -17.83 -10.28
C GLU A 85 13.81 -19.29 -10.35
N SER A 86 13.90 -19.84 -11.56
CA SER A 86 14.55 -21.12 -11.78
C SER A 86 15.98 -21.03 -11.26
N GLN A 87 16.25 -21.64 -10.10
CA GLN A 87 17.61 -21.86 -9.62
C GLN A 87 18.35 -22.70 -10.67
N THR A 88 19.19 -22.06 -11.48
CA THR A 88 20.26 -22.74 -12.20
C THR A 88 21.30 -23.16 -11.16
N ASP A 89 21.20 -24.41 -10.70
CA ASP A 89 22.28 -25.08 -9.99
C ASP A 89 23.48 -25.24 -10.93
N GLU A 90 24.44 -24.30 -10.87
CA GLU A 90 25.76 -24.51 -11.45
C GLU A 90 26.51 -25.57 -10.61
N LYS A 91 26.39 -26.82 -11.04
CA LYS A 91 27.24 -27.92 -10.58
C LYS A 91 28.68 -27.65 -11.03
N SER A 92 29.50 -27.11 -10.13
CA SER A 92 30.95 -27.00 -10.30
C SER A 92 31.57 -28.41 -10.29
N ASP A 93 31.87 -28.95 -11.47
CA ASP A 93 32.69 -30.16 -11.63
C ASP A 93 34.13 -29.88 -11.14
N SER A 94 34.44 -30.35 -9.94
CA SER A 94 35.83 -30.40 -9.45
C SER A 94 36.48 -31.69 -9.93
N SER A 95 37.09 -31.66 -11.12
CA SER A 95 38.08 -32.65 -11.52
C SER A 95 39.45 -32.22 -10.99
N ASN A 96 40.06 -33.01 -10.10
CA ASN A 96 41.51 -33.11 -10.09
C ASN A 96 41.95 -34.54 -9.75
N ASN A 97 42.67 -35.12 -10.71
CA ASN A 97 43.19 -36.48 -10.73
C ASN A 97 44.64 -36.45 -10.26
N GLY A 98 45.12 -37.52 -9.60
CA GLY A 98 46.56 -37.65 -9.34
C GLY A 98 46.89 -38.68 -8.26
N LYS A 99 47.19 -39.90 -8.71
CA LYS A 99 47.82 -40.98 -7.94
C LYS A 99 49.32 -40.97 -8.22
#